data_AF-A0A7C8J299-F1
#
_entry.id   AF-A0A7C8J299-F1
#
_cell.length_a   1.000
_cell.length_b   1.000
_cell.length_c   1.000
_cell.angle_alpha   90.00
_cell.angle_beta   90.00
_cell.angle_gamma   90.00
#
_symmetry.space_group_name_H-M   'P 1'
#
loop_
_entity.id
_entity.type
_entity.pdbx_description
1 polymer ?
#
loop_
_entity_poly.entity_id
_entity_poly.type
_entity_poly.pdbx_seq_one_letter_code
_entity_poly.pdbx_strand_id
1 'polypeptide(L)'
;MSSCQRVARPLIQSIHHQQHGLWLQTSTSFARSFSKTSPAQQDGQDGQDGVPPTSTTSATPTPSSSSSTSMSRLDAVAAATESAKLRMQDRLMDPNTTTAHWAERKLMRTGTPPIGSRRRRAALRSSQNVPFEQLPYQCFQEARKILQEDRVEKLQALAKELAKIKRLEETPADQLPGGQRKKDLRLKSLRKYVEELKILVDINDPIVKRRFEDGLGDMRKPIYRHLAEKKWRGLPHRIITQRIKQLHIVPDALPKFDPVADVQLYFRRKKVEPGEILDSRVSEVSPRLKVQVFNAGERLVSVAVVDLDVPNAETDSFDRRCHYLAANIPIAPDKPSLPLGKVNKETQLAVPWLPAFSQMGAPYHRLAVFVLEQEDGATLDVENLRKLYSARDGFSLKSFQDKFPLKVVGLNIFRTIWDEGTAAVMERAGVPGADIQFKHKRVYSLKGPKKARGWEAKRSKPKYKSLWKYSRRIHGMNRRR
;
A
#
# COMPACT_ATOMS: atom_id res chain seq x y z
N MET A 1 43.92 -52.49 26.87
CA MET A 1 43.62 -51.46 27.87
C MET A 1 42.45 -50.62 27.38
N SER A 2 41.59 -50.26 28.33
CA SER A 2 40.16 -49.99 28.20
C SER A 2 39.77 -48.73 27.42
N SER A 3 38.79 -48.86 26.52
CA SER A 3 37.97 -47.77 25.99
C SER A 3 36.76 -47.55 26.90
N CYS A 4 36.70 -46.42 27.60
CA CYS A 4 35.55 -46.06 28.43
C CYS A 4 34.66 -45.00 27.75
N GLN A 5 33.46 -45.45 27.36
CA GLN A 5 32.26 -44.64 27.20
C GLN A 5 31.89 -43.97 28.55
N ARG A 6 31.42 -42.72 28.52
CA ARG A 6 30.57 -42.12 29.56
C ARG A 6 29.32 -41.59 28.84
N VAL A 7 28.22 -42.33 28.82
CA VAL A 7 27.18 -42.46 29.86
C VAL A 7 26.51 -41.13 30.14
N ALA A 8 25.37 -40.95 29.49
CA ALA A 8 24.28 -40.06 29.88
C ALA A 8 23.41 -40.72 30.97
N ARG A 9 22.60 -39.87 31.64
CA ARG A 9 21.33 -40.09 32.37
C ARG A 9 21.37 -39.59 33.85
N PRO A 10 20.24 -39.43 34.57
CA PRO A 10 18.87 -38.98 34.20
C PRO A 10 18.16 -38.11 35.30
N LEU A 11 16.83 -37.94 35.17
CA LEU A 11 15.77 -37.69 36.20
C LEU A 11 15.47 -36.22 36.55
N ILE A 12 14.23 -35.73 36.76
CA ILE A 12 12.86 -36.24 36.97
C ILE A 12 11.90 -35.04 36.69
N GLN A 13 10.88 -35.15 35.83
CA GLN A 13 9.47 -35.43 36.15
C GLN A 13 8.75 -34.38 37.04
N SER A 14 7.75 -33.70 36.48
CA SER A 14 6.40 -33.72 37.04
C SER A 14 5.36 -33.28 35.98
N ILE A 15 4.32 -34.10 35.89
CA ILE A 15 3.08 -33.88 35.15
C ILE A 15 2.06 -33.47 36.21
N HIS A 16 1.30 -32.39 35.97
CA HIS A 16 -0.06 -32.33 36.50
C HIS A 16 -1.04 -31.85 35.43
N HIS A 17 -2.11 -32.61 35.37
CA HIS A 17 -3.27 -32.54 34.51
C HIS A 17 -4.28 -31.55 35.12
N GLN A 18 -4.94 -30.69 34.33
CA GLN A 18 -6.39 -30.72 34.08
C GLN A 18 -6.93 -29.44 33.43
N GLN A 19 -7.94 -29.68 32.60
CA GLN A 19 -8.78 -28.75 31.86
C GLN A 19 -9.72 -27.97 32.80
N HIS A 20 -10.07 -26.74 32.45
CA HIS A 20 -11.47 -26.31 32.29
C HIS A 20 -11.50 -24.91 31.62
N GLY A 21 -12.29 -24.81 30.56
CA GLY A 21 -12.61 -23.53 29.93
C GLY A 21 -13.56 -22.72 30.80
N LEU A 22 -13.39 -21.40 30.76
CA LEU A 22 -14.43 -20.43 31.09
C LEU A 22 -14.22 -19.19 30.23
N TRP A 23 -15.32 -18.81 29.60
CA TRP A 23 -15.47 -17.62 28.79
C TRP A 23 -15.22 -16.36 29.62
N LEU A 24 -14.45 -15.43 29.08
CA LEU A 24 -14.46 -14.03 29.51
C LEU A 24 -14.72 -13.17 28.28
N GLN A 25 -15.99 -12.77 28.18
CA GLN A 25 -16.43 -11.61 27.43
C GLN A 25 -15.74 -10.38 28.02
N THR A 26 -15.01 -9.63 27.19
CA THR A 26 -14.64 -8.26 27.49
C THR A 26 -15.24 -7.35 26.44
N SER A 27 -16.37 -6.77 26.83
CA SER A 27 -17.04 -5.67 26.15
C SER A 27 -16.19 -4.41 26.23
N THR A 28 -15.69 -3.93 25.09
CA THR A 28 -15.35 -2.51 24.90
C THR A 28 -15.87 -2.06 23.54
N SER A 29 -17.08 -1.48 23.57
CA SER A 29 -17.76 -0.89 22.43
C SER A 29 -17.48 0.61 22.38
N PHE A 30 -16.54 1.06 21.55
CA PHE A 30 -16.51 2.45 21.08
C PHE A 30 -15.75 2.58 19.75
N ALA A 31 -16.49 2.54 18.64
CA ALA A 31 -16.18 3.29 17.42
C ALA A 31 -17.41 3.30 16.51
N ARG A 32 -18.28 4.30 16.70
CA ARG A 32 -19.34 4.63 15.75
C ARG A 32 -18.69 5.08 14.43
N SER A 33 -18.85 4.26 13.40
CA SER A 33 -18.68 4.70 12.01
C SER A 33 -19.87 5.59 11.64
N PHE A 34 -19.62 6.86 11.35
CA PHE A 34 -20.58 7.71 10.67
C PHE A 34 -20.36 7.61 9.16
N SER A 35 -21.08 6.68 8.54
CA SER A 35 -21.46 6.71 7.14
C SER A 35 -22.45 7.85 6.90
N LYS A 36 -22.12 8.76 5.99
CA LYS A 36 -23.12 9.60 5.32
C LYS A 36 -22.96 9.44 3.81
N THR A 37 -23.83 8.59 3.28
CA THR A 37 -24.27 8.60 1.89
C THR A 37 -25.23 9.77 1.70
N SER A 38 -25.13 10.46 0.56
CA SER A 38 -26.26 11.15 -0.06
C SER A 38 -26.01 11.17 -1.58
N PRO A 39 -27.08 11.02 -2.39
CA PRO A 39 -27.00 10.77 -3.82
C PRO A 39 -26.82 12.07 -4.60
N ALA A 40 -26.22 11.98 -5.80
CA ALA A 40 -26.27 13.03 -6.79
C ALA A 40 -26.94 12.45 -8.05
N GLN A 41 -28.12 12.98 -8.30
CA GLN A 41 -29.00 12.74 -9.44
C GLN A 41 -28.57 13.62 -10.62
N GLN A 42 -28.83 13.10 -11.81
CA GLN A 42 -28.58 13.67 -13.13
C GLN A 42 -29.43 14.92 -13.45
N ASP A 43 -28.98 15.59 -14.53
CA ASP A 43 -29.65 16.48 -15.50
C ASP A 43 -28.86 17.81 -15.60
N GLY A 44 -28.55 18.44 -16.74
CA GLY A 44 -28.84 18.34 -18.18
C GLY A 44 -28.30 19.67 -18.78
N GLN A 45 -27.36 19.65 -19.72
CA GLN A 45 -27.47 20.13 -21.11
C GLN A 45 -28.04 21.56 -21.40
N ASP A 46 -27.17 22.35 -22.06
CA ASP A 46 -27.36 23.28 -23.20
C ASP A 46 -27.78 24.77 -23.08
N GLY A 47 -27.05 25.60 -23.85
CA GLY A 47 -27.33 27.00 -24.29
C GLY A 47 -26.28 28.03 -23.82
N GLN A 48 -25.22 28.42 -24.58
CA GLN A 48 -25.15 29.49 -25.62
C GLN A 48 -25.81 30.82 -25.18
N ASP A 49 -25.28 32.05 -25.31
CA ASP A 49 -24.12 32.69 -25.96
C ASP A 49 -23.97 34.12 -25.36
N GLY A 50 -22.83 34.80 -25.55
CA GLY A 50 -22.80 36.28 -25.63
C GLY A 50 -21.87 37.04 -24.65
N VAL A 51 -20.80 37.61 -25.21
CA VAL A 51 -19.84 38.58 -24.64
C VAL A 51 -19.60 39.61 -25.76
N PRO A 52 -19.17 40.88 -25.55
CA PRO A 52 -19.45 41.94 -24.56
C PRO A 52 -19.97 43.23 -25.31
N PRO A 53 -19.78 44.54 -24.94
CA PRO A 53 -18.51 45.21 -24.57
C PRO A 53 -18.57 46.30 -23.46
N THR A 54 -17.36 46.68 -23.10
CA THR A 54 -16.86 47.76 -22.23
C THR A 54 -17.28 49.18 -22.67
N SER A 55 -17.52 50.09 -21.72
CA SER A 55 -17.11 51.50 -21.86
C SER A 55 -17.10 52.28 -20.53
N THR A 56 -15.95 52.89 -20.28
CA THR A 56 -15.61 53.93 -19.31
C THR A 56 -16.31 55.26 -19.64
N THR A 57 -16.89 55.98 -18.66
CA THR A 57 -16.74 57.45 -18.57
C THR A 57 -17.15 58.02 -17.21
N SER A 58 -16.34 58.97 -16.77
CA SER A 58 -16.42 59.86 -15.62
C SER A 58 -17.45 60.98 -15.78
N ALA A 59 -18.17 61.35 -14.71
CA ALA A 59 -18.59 62.74 -14.42
C ALA A 59 -19.09 62.88 -12.96
N THR A 60 -18.65 63.96 -12.31
CA THR A 60 -19.09 64.52 -11.01
C THR A 60 -19.47 66.00 -11.29
N PRO A 61 -20.10 66.78 -10.37
CA PRO A 61 -21.31 66.58 -9.55
C PRO A 61 -22.29 67.79 -9.60
N THR A 62 -23.32 67.73 -8.71
CA THR A 62 -24.08 68.81 -8.01
C THR A 62 -25.56 68.95 -8.41
N PRO A 63 -26.43 69.55 -7.57
CA PRO A 63 -26.80 69.07 -6.23
C PRO A 63 -28.33 69.15 -5.98
N SER A 64 -28.91 68.30 -5.12
CA SER A 64 -30.23 68.62 -4.55
C SER A 64 -30.61 67.80 -3.32
N SER A 65 -31.26 68.51 -2.40
CA SER A 65 -32.13 68.09 -1.29
C SER A 65 -31.51 67.29 -0.15
N SER A 66 -31.10 68.05 0.87
CA SER A 66 -31.09 67.68 2.27
C SER A 66 -32.49 67.25 2.75
N SER A 67 -32.68 65.97 3.02
CA SER A 67 -33.73 65.48 3.93
C SER A 67 -33.06 64.73 5.07
N SER A 68 -32.95 65.42 6.20
CA SER A 68 -32.46 64.88 7.47
C SER A 68 -33.46 63.85 8.01
N THR A 69 -33.29 62.57 7.65
CA THR A 69 -33.94 61.46 8.34
C THR A 69 -33.18 61.24 9.65
N SER A 70 -33.74 61.76 10.74
CA SER A 70 -33.35 61.38 12.09
C SER A 70 -33.64 59.90 12.30
N MET A 71 -32.66 59.03 12.04
CA MET A 71 -32.72 57.64 12.50
C MET A 71 -32.93 57.66 14.01
N SER A 72 -33.97 56.98 14.46
CA SER A 72 -34.19 56.80 15.89
C SER A 72 -32.97 56.09 16.48
N ARG A 73 -32.56 56.43 17.71
CA ARG A 73 -31.41 55.79 18.37
C ARG A 73 -31.56 54.27 18.45
N LEU A 74 -32.78 53.73 18.37
CA LEU A 74 -33.07 52.30 18.38
C LEU A 74 -32.74 51.63 17.03
N ASP A 75 -33.03 52.29 15.90
CA ASP A 75 -32.71 51.76 14.56
C ASP A 75 -31.20 51.80 14.27
N ALA A 76 -30.51 52.83 14.76
CA ALA A 76 -29.05 52.92 14.67
C ALA A 76 -28.34 51.82 15.49
N VAL A 77 -28.89 51.45 16.66
CA VAL A 77 -28.39 50.34 17.48
C VAL A 77 -28.72 48.97 16.86
N ALA A 78 -29.88 48.83 16.21
CA ALA A 78 -30.24 47.62 15.46
C ALA A 78 -29.32 47.41 14.24
N ALA A 79 -29.06 48.45 13.45
CA ALA A 79 -28.14 48.39 12.32
C ALA A 79 -26.67 48.13 12.75
N ALA A 80 -26.24 48.70 13.87
CA ALA A 80 -24.92 48.44 14.45
C ALA A 80 -24.77 46.99 14.97
N THR A 81 -25.84 46.40 15.51
CA THR A 81 -25.83 45.01 15.99
C THR A 81 -25.90 44.00 14.84
N GLU A 82 -26.62 44.27 13.76
CA GLU A 82 -26.60 43.44 12.55
C GLU A 82 -25.23 43.43 11.86
N SER A 83 -24.63 44.60 11.68
CA SER A 83 -23.28 44.71 11.10
C SER A 83 -22.21 44.02 11.96
N ALA A 84 -22.34 44.02 13.29
CA ALA A 84 -21.48 43.25 14.18
C ALA A 84 -21.67 41.73 14.04
N LYS A 85 -22.92 41.26 13.88
CA LYS A 85 -23.23 39.83 13.65
C LYS A 85 -22.69 39.34 12.31
N LEU A 86 -22.83 40.12 11.24
CA LEU A 86 -22.29 39.80 9.92
C LEU A 86 -20.76 39.67 9.96
N ARG A 87 -20.08 40.64 10.60
CA ARG A 87 -18.61 40.57 10.81
C ARG A 87 -18.17 39.36 11.63
N MET A 88 -18.95 38.96 12.63
CA MET A 88 -18.70 37.72 13.37
C MET A 88 -18.90 36.50 12.47
N GLN A 89 -19.95 36.49 11.66
CA GLN A 89 -20.24 35.39 10.74
C GLN A 89 -19.14 35.21 9.69
N ASP A 90 -18.62 36.31 9.13
CA ASP A 90 -17.52 36.30 8.17
C ASP A 90 -16.21 35.83 8.80
N ARG A 91 -15.91 36.27 10.03
CA ARG A 91 -14.76 35.74 10.81
C ARG A 91 -14.90 34.25 11.11
N LEU A 92 -16.13 33.77 11.32
CA LEU A 92 -16.41 32.35 11.51
C LEU A 92 -16.38 31.56 10.20
N MET A 93 -16.35 32.22 9.05
CA MET A 93 -16.25 31.64 7.71
C MET A 93 -14.82 31.64 7.15
N ASP A 94 -13.81 32.12 7.89
CA ASP A 94 -12.42 32.05 7.43
C ASP A 94 -11.89 30.59 7.50
N PRO A 95 -11.47 29.97 6.38
CA PRO A 95 -10.96 28.60 6.36
C PRO A 95 -9.81 28.32 7.32
N ASN A 96 -8.99 29.33 7.65
CA ASN A 96 -7.82 29.19 8.53
C ASN A 96 -8.15 29.24 10.02
N THR A 97 -9.27 29.84 10.41
CA THR A 97 -9.59 30.07 11.83
C THR A 97 -10.94 29.50 12.25
N THR A 98 -11.77 29.06 11.31
CA THR A 98 -13.10 28.48 11.59
C THR A 98 -12.99 27.31 12.57
N THR A 99 -13.83 27.28 13.61
CA THR A 99 -13.97 26.13 14.52
C THR A 99 -15.41 25.63 14.66
N ALA A 100 -16.37 26.43 14.19
CA ALA A 100 -17.79 26.14 14.33
C ALA A 100 -18.25 25.11 13.28
N HIS A 101 -18.93 24.05 13.73
CA HIS A 101 -19.33 22.93 12.87
C HIS A 101 -20.23 23.36 11.69
N TRP A 102 -21.15 24.31 11.92
CA TRP A 102 -22.05 24.80 10.87
C TRP A 102 -21.27 25.55 9.77
N ALA A 103 -20.26 26.33 10.16
CA ALA A 103 -19.42 27.08 9.25
C ALA A 103 -18.48 26.17 8.44
N GLU A 104 -17.91 25.14 9.07
CA GLU A 104 -17.15 24.10 8.36
C GLU A 104 -17.99 23.41 7.27
N ARG A 105 -19.23 23.05 7.59
CA ARG A 105 -20.12 22.40 6.63
C ARG A 105 -20.46 23.34 5.46
N LYS A 106 -20.62 24.64 5.72
CA LYS A 106 -20.86 25.65 4.68
C LYS A 106 -19.62 25.82 3.80
N LEU A 107 -18.44 25.94 4.40
CA LEU A 107 -17.14 26.01 3.71
C LEU A 107 -16.86 24.81 2.81
N MET A 108 -17.15 23.60 3.30
CA MET A 108 -17.06 22.38 2.49
C MET A 108 -18.03 22.40 1.29
N ARG A 109 -19.23 22.97 1.47
CA ARG A 109 -20.23 23.10 0.39
C ARG A 109 -19.83 24.15 -0.64
N THR A 110 -19.17 25.23 -0.22
CA THR A 110 -18.65 26.28 -1.11
C THR A 110 -17.33 25.90 -1.79
N GLY A 111 -16.81 24.69 -1.54
CA GLY A 111 -15.58 24.20 -2.18
C GLY A 111 -14.28 24.69 -1.53
N THR A 112 -14.36 25.40 -0.41
CA THR A 112 -13.21 25.94 0.34
C THR A 112 -13.09 25.23 1.70
N PRO A 113 -12.65 23.97 1.73
CA PRO A 113 -12.58 23.20 2.97
C PRO A 113 -11.68 23.90 4.01
N PRO A 114 -12.01 23.78 5.31
CA PRO A 114 -11.20 24.37 6.36
C PRO A 114 -9.79 23.76 6.41
N ILE A 115 -8.78 24.58 6.71
CA ILE A 115 -7.37 24.19 6.60
C ILE A 115 -6.89 23.53 7.90
N GLY A 116 -6.60 22.23 7.80
CA GLY A 116 -6.04 21.43 8.88
C GLY A 116 -7.03 21.10 10.00
N SER A 117 -6.50 20.65 11.13
CA SER A 117 -7.34 20.20 12.26
C SER A 117 -8.05 21.36 12.96
N ARG A 118 -9.17 21.08 13.66
CA ARG A 118 -9.85 22.07 14.52
C ARG A 118 -8.92 22.66 15.57
N ARG A 119 -8.02 21.83 16.13
CA ARG A 119 -7.01 22.27 17.11
C ARG A 119 -6.07 23.32 16.51
N ARG A 120 -5.57 23.12 15.28
CA ARG A 120 -4.73 24.09 14.58
C ARG A 120 -5.46 25.44 14.45
N ARG A 121 -6.71 25.40 13.98
CA ARG A 121 -7.53 26.61 13.73
C ARG A 121 -7.85 27.37 15.02
N ALA A 122 -8.16 26.64 16.10
CA ALA A 122 -8.34 27.24 17.43
C ALA A 122 -7.06 27.90 17.94
N ALA A 123 -5.91 27.22 17.81
CA ALA A 123 -4.61 27.77 18.23
C ALA A 123 -4.21 29.00 17.40
N LEU A 124 -4.44 29.02 16.09
CA LEU A 124 -4.19 30.20 15.25
C LEU A 124 -5.05 31.40 15.64
N ARG A 125 -6.28 31.16 16.11
CA ARG A 125 -7.16 32.22 16.60
C ARG A 125 -6.69 32.81 17.93
N SER A 126 -6.17 31.97 18.84
CA SER A 126 -5.80 32.40 20.20
C SER A 126 -4.33 32.80 20.37
N SER A 127 -3.45 32.38 19.46
CA SER A 127 -2.00 32.59 19.57
C SER A 127 -1.52 33.83 18.82
N GLN A 128 -0.30 34.26 19.17
CA GLN A 128 0.34 35.47 18.63
C GLN A 128 0.94 35.28 17.21
N ASN A 129 0.68 34.15 16.54
CA ASN A 129 1.13 33.84 15.17
C ASN A 129 2.66 33.95 14.94
N VAL A 130 3.47 33.64 15.95
CA VAL A 130 4.94 33.58 15.84
C VAL A 130 5.37 32.35 15.04
N PRO A 131 6.33 32.46 14.08
CA PRO A 131 6.89 31.30 13.40
C PRO A 131 7.46 30.26 14.37
N PHE A 132 7.27 28.99 14.07
CA PHE A 132 7.68 27.88 14.93
C PHE A 132 9.15 27.95 15.36
N GLU A 133 10.04 28.40 14.48
CA GLU A 133 11.47 28.46 14.78
C GLU A 133 11.86 29.65 15.67
N GLN A 134 11.00 30.65 15.79
CA GLN A 134 11.23 31.89 16.55
C GLN A 134 10.57 31.85 17.93
N LEU A 135 10.05 30.68 18.34
CA LEU A 135 9.46 30.52 19.66
C LEU A 135 10.52 30.75 20.75
N PRO A 136 10.27 31.63 21.74
CA PRO A 136 11.28 32.09 22.71
C PRO A 136 11.48 31.09 23.85
N TYR A 137 11.75 29.83 23.53
CA TYR A 137 12.12 28.80 24.49
C TYR A 137 13.64 28.64 24.49
N GLN A 138 14.29 28.85 25.64
CA GLN A 138 15.76 28.88 25.76
C GLN A 138 16.43 27.63 25.18
N CYS A 139 16.11 26.44 25.71
CA CYS A 139 16.70 25.18 25.27
C CYS A 139 16.43 24.90 23.77
N PHE A 140 15.27 25.31 23.25
CA PHE A 140 14.96 25.17 21.83
C PHE A 140 15.85 26.05 20.94
N GLN A 141 16.08 27.30 21.35
CA GLN A 141 16.94 28.24 20.60
C GLN A 141 18.42 27.85 20.69
N GLU A 142 18.89 27.45 21.87
CA GLU A 142 20.27 26.95 22.06
C GLU A 142 20.52 25.69 21.21
N ALA A 143 19.62 24.71 21.25
CA ALA A 143 19.71 23.52 20.41
C ALA A 143 19.71 23.89 18.92
N ARG A 144 18.87 24.85 18.51
CA ARG A 144 18.82 25.31 17.11
C ARG A 144 20.12 25.98 16.68
N LYS A 145 20.78 26.73 17.56
CA LYS A 145 22.11 27.32 17.28
C LYS A 145 23.14 26.22 16.98
N ILE A 146 23.19 25.18 17.81
CA ILE A 146 24.08 24.02 17.60
C ILE A 146 23.80 23.36 16.24
N LEU A 147 22.53 23.16 15.89
CA LEU A 147 22.15 22.55 14.61
C LEU A 147 22.50 23.45 13.41
N GLN A 148 22.42 24.78 13.56
CA GLN A 148 22.84 25.73 12.52
C GLN A 148 24.35 25.67 12.30
N GLU A 149 25.15 25.60 13.37
CA GLU A 149 26.60 25.46 13.30
C GLU A 149 26.99 24.14 12.60
N ASP A 150 26.40 23.01 13.00
CA ASP A 150 26.61 21.71 12.34
C ASP A 150 26.22 21.77 10.85
N ARG A 151 25.08 22.39 10.54
CA ARG A 151 24.63 22.56 9.15
C ARG A 151 25.66 23.32 8.30
N VAL A 152 26.23 24.41 8.83
CA VAL A 152 27.28 25.19 8.13
C VAL A 152 28.51 24.34 7.90
N GLU A 153 28.95 23.55 8.89
CA GLU A 153 30.07 22.63 8.76
C GLU A 153 29.82 21.59 7.65
N LYS A 154 28.64 20.97 7.62
CA LYS A 154 28.28 19.98 6.59
C LYS A 154 28.14 20.59 5.20
N LEU A 155 27.68 21.84 5.07
CA LEU A 155 27.68 22.58 3.81
C LEU A 155 29.11 22.86 3.31
N GLN A 156 30.03 23.24 4.21
CA GLN A 156 31.44 23.43 3.86
C GLN A 156 32.08 22.10 3.42
N ALA A 157 31.81 21.00 4.12
CA ALA A 157 32.26 19.67 3.73
C ALA A 157 31.71 19.27 2.35
N LEU A 158 30.43 19.49 2.10
CA LEU A 158 29.78 19.23 0.81
C LEU A 158 30.46 20.02 -0.32
N ALA A 159 30.74 21.31 -0.12
CA ALA A 159 31.44 22.15 -1.10
C ALA A 159 32.86 21.62 -1.40
N LYS A 160 33.60 21.18 -0.37
CA LYS A 160 34.93 20.57 -0.53
C LYS A 160 34.87 19.28 -1.34
N GLU A 161 33.91 18.40 -1.06
CA GLU A 161 33.76 17.13 -1.77
C GLU A 161 33.29 17.33 -3.22
N LEU A 162 32.39 18.28 -3.47
CA LEU A 162 32.02 18.65 -4.85
C LEU A 162 33.21 19.20 -5.64
N ALA A 163 34.07 20.01 -5.02
CA ALA A 163 35.29 20.50 -5.65
C ALA A 163 36.26 19.34 -5.96
N LYS A 164 36.38 18.35 -5.08
CA LYS A 164 37.18 17.13 -5.34
C LYS A 164 36.62 16.31 -6.50
N ILE A 165 35.30 16.17 -6.59
CA ILE A 165 34.65 15.47 -7.72
C ILE A 165 34.98 16.18 -9.04
N LYS A 166 34.80 17.51 -9.11
CA LYS A 166 35.10 18.29 -10.33
C LYS A 166 36.56 18.13 -10.77
N ARG A 167 37.52 18.30 -9.84
CA ARG A 167 38.95 18.09 -10.13
C ARG A 167 39.24 16.68 -10.64
N LEU A 168 38.58 15.67 -10.07
CA LEU A 168 38.81 14.28 -10.46
C LEU A 168 38.14 13.93 -11.80
N GLU A 169 37.02 14.57 -12.14
CA GLU A 169 36.38 14.45 -13.45
C GLU A 169 37.27 15.03 -14.55
N GLU A 170 37.85 16.21 -14.31
CA GLU A 170 38.79 16.92 -15.22
C GLU A 170 40.13 16.19 -15.42
N THR A 171 40.62 15.47 -14.41
CA THR A 171 41.90 14.74 -14.50
C THR A 171 41.77 13.53 -15.44
N PRO A 172 42.59 13.41 -16.51
CA PRO A 172 42.51 12.26 -17.42
C PRO A 172 42.91 10.95 -16.72
N ALA A 173 42.36 9.84 -17.20
CA ALA A 173 42.50 8.53 -16.57
C ALA A 173 43.95 8.03 -16.54
N ASP A 174 44.77 8.44 -17.51
CA ASP A 174 46.15 7.99 -17.70
C ASP A 174 47.09 8.52 -16.62
N GLN A 175 46.74 9.66 -16.01
CA GLN A 175 47.51 10.26 -14.92
C GLN A 175 47.23 9.62 -13.56
N LEU A 176 46.22 8.75 -13.46
CA LEU A 176 45.82 8.11 -12.21
C LEU A 176 46.41 6.69 -12.09
N PRO A 177 47.06 6.36 -10.96
CA PRO A 177 47.63 5.03 -10.76
C PRO A 177 46.50 3.99 -10.60
N GLY A 178 46.21 3.25 -11.66
CA GLY A 178 45.09 2.29 -11.75
C GLY A 178 44.01 2.63 -12.78
N GLY A 179 44.26 3.63 -13.63
CA GLY A 179 43.48 3.95 -14.82
C GLY A 179 42.02 4.28 -14.56
N GLN A 180 41.18 4.07 -15.59
CA GLN A 180 39.77 4.42 -15.59
C GLN A 180 38.97 3.74 -14.47
N ARG A 181 39.24 2.46 -14.19
CA ARG A 181 38.51 1.70 -13.16
C ARG A 181 38.64 2.32 -11.76
N LYS A 182 39.85 2.74 -11.36
CA LYS A 182 40.03 3.40 -10.05
C LYS A 182 39.41 4.80 -10.01
N LYS A 183 39.47 5.54 -11.13
CA LYS A 183 38.79 6.83 -11.27
C LYS A 183 37.29 6.67 -11.02
N ASP A 184 36.65 5.73 -11.69
CA ASP A 184 35.20 5.48 -11.57
C ASP A 184 34.79 5.01 -10.17
N LEU A 185 35.58 4.12 -9.54
CA LEU A 185 35.35 3.70 -8.16
C LEU A 185 35.45 4.88 -7.18
N ARG A 186 36.44 5.75 -7.36
CA ARG A 186 36.61 6.94 -6.51
C ARG A 186 35.47 7.95 -6.72
N LEU A 187 35.07 8.20 -7.97
CA LEU A 187 33.90 9.03 -8.28
C LEU A 187 32.63 8.47 -7.63
N LYS A 188 32.41 7.15 -7.73
CA LYS A 188 31.25 6.49 -7.12
C LYS A 188 31.22 6.67 -5.61
N SER A 189 32.34 6.50 -4.93
CA SER A 189 32.46 6.69 -3.48
C SER A 189 32.23 8.15 -3.07
N LEU A 190 32.84 9.11 -3.79
CA LEU A 190 32.65 10.55 -3.52
C LEU A 190 31.20 10.98 -3.76
N ARG A 191 30.58 10.54 -4.86
CA ARG A 191 29.16 10.83 -5.16
C ARG A 191 28.23 10.26 -4.09
N LYS A 192 28.49 9.03 -3.62
CA LYS A 192 27.74 8.43 -2.50
C LYS A 192 27.87 9.27 -1.23
N TYR A 193 29.08 9.68 -0.87
CA TYR A 193 29.32 10.51 0.32
C TYR A 193 28.66 11.89 0.21
N VAL A 194 28.65 12.50 -0.98
CA VAL A 194 27.91 13.75 -1.24
C VAL A 194 26.41 13.58 -1.05
N GLU A 195 25.81 12.47 -1.50
CA GLU A 195 24.39 12.19 -1.25
C GLU A 195 24.09 12.00 0.25
N GLU A 196 24.99 11.36 1.00
CA GLU A 196 24.89 11.26 2.47
C GLU A 196 24.97 12.64 3.14
N LEU A 197 25.93 13.49 2.75
CA LEU A 197 26.05 14.86 3.26
C LEU A 197 24.80 15.70 2.96
N LYS A 198 24.21 15.60 1.77
CA LYS A 198 22.95 16.28 1.43
C LYS A 198 21.81 15.91 2.38
N ILE A 199 21.78 14.67 2.86
CA ILE A 199 20.78 14.22 3.85
C ILE A 199 21.12 14.80 5.23
N LEU A 200 22.38 14.70 5.66
CA LEU A 200 22.83 15.16 6.98
C LEU A 200 22.65 16.67 7.20
N VAL A 201 22.74 17.49 6.14
CA VAL A 201 22.52 18.94 6.20
C VAL A 201 21.11 19.31 6.69
N ASP A 202 20.09 18.53 6.31
CA ASP A 202 18.69 18.87 6.58
C ASP A 202 17.98 17.85 7.51
N ILE A 203 18.64 16.77 7.94
CA ILE A 203 18.01 15.69 8.74
C ILE A 203 17.51 16.15 10.10
N ASN A 204 18.21 17.11 10.71
CA ASN A 204 17.90 17.64 12.04
C ASN A 204 17.02 18.91 11.97
N ASP A 205 16.61 19.36 10.78
CA ASP A 205 15.71 20.52 10.64
C ASP A 205 14.29 20.14 11.11
N PRO A 206 13.76 20.80 12.15
CA PRO A 206 12.42 20.50 12.66
C PRO A 206 11.30 20.85 11.66
N ILE A 207 11.49 21.82 10.77
CA ILE A 207 10.51 22.14 9.71
C ILE A 207 10.45 21.01 8.69
N VAL A 208 11.60 20.46 8.31
CA VAL A 208 11.66 19.33 7.35
C VAL A 208 10.95 18.12 7.93
N LYS A 209 11.21 17.79 9.21
CA LYS A 209 10.49 16.73 9.91
C LYS A 209 8.97 16.96 9.92
N ARG A 210 8.53 18.18 10.28
CA ARG A 210 7.10 18.54 10.27
C ARG A 210 6.48 18.37 8.88
N ARG A 211 7.11 18.92 7.83
CA ARG A 211 6.63 18.82 6.44
C ARG A 211 6.52 17.37 5.98
N PHE A 212 7.48 16.52 6.36
CA PHE A 212 7.45 15.09 6.08
C PHE A 212 6.28 14.39 6.79
N GLU A 213 6.10 14.65 8.09
CA GLU A 213 5.04 14.04 8.90
C GLU A 213 3.64 14.48 8.43
N ASP A 214 3.50 15.73 7.98
CA ASP A 214 2.28 16.29 7.38
C ASP A 214 1.99 15.74 5.97
N GLY A 215 2.94 15.03 5.36
CA GLY A 215 2.82 14.50 3.99
C GLY A 215 3.01 15.53 2.87
N LEU A 216 3.56 16.71 3.20
CA LEU A 216 3.86 17.82 2.28
C LEU A 216 5.34 17.84 1.86
N GLY A 217 6.08 16.77 2.13
CA GLY A 217 7.47 16.62 1.75
C GLY A 217 7.66 16.49 0.25
N ASP A 218 8.62 17.23 -0.30
CA ASP A 218 8.97 17.17 -1.72
C ASP A 218 9.91 15.98 -2.00
N MET A 219 9.36 14.92 -2.61
CA MET A 219 10.09 13.70 -2.92
C MET A 219 11.22 13.89 -3.96
N ARG A 220 11.35 15.04 -4.62
CA ARG A 220 12.53 15.33 -5.45
C ARG A 220 13.79 15.46 -4.62
N LYS A 221 13.67 16.02 -3.40
CA LYS A 221 14.81 16.21 -2.49
C LYS A 221 15.20 14.89 -1.81
N PRO A 222 16.51 14.63 -1.62
CA PRO A 222 16.99 13.36 -1.07
C PRO A 222 16.54 13.15 0.39
N ILE A 223 16.42 14.22 1.18
CA ILE A 223 16.01 14.13 2.58
C ILE A 223 14.62 13.52 2.78
N TYR A 224 13.62 13.95 2.00
CA TYR A 224 12.26 13.41 2.12
C TYR A 224 12.19 11.96 1.64
N ARG A 225 12.95 11.60 0.60
CA ARG A 225 13.08 10.20 0.15
C ARG A 225 13.72 9.32 1.21
N HIS A 226 14.78 9.79 1.86
CA HIS A 226 15.44 9.08 2.95
C HIS A 226 14.51 8.89 4.15
N LEU A 227 13.78 9.93 4.57
CA LEU A 227 12.80 9.83 5.65
C LEU A 227 11.64 8.87 5.29
N ALA A 228 11.19 8.90 4.04
CA ALA A 228 10.17 7.98 3.53
C ALA A 228 10.66 6.52 3.55
N GLU A 229 11.89 6.29 3.10
CA GLU A 229 12.52 4.96 3.12
C GLU A 229 12.66 4.46 4.56
N LYS A 230 13.14 5.31 5.48
CA LYS A 230 13.27 4.96 6.90
C LYS A 230 11.93 4.60 7.53
N LYS A 231 10.87 5.38 7.22
CA LYS A 231 9.49 5.08 7.69
C LYS A 231 8.97 3.76 7.12
N TRP A 232 9.22 3.51 5.84
CA TRP A 232 8.81 2.27 5.16
C TRP A 232 9.57 1.05 5.67
N ARG A 233 10.89 1.14 5.85
CA ARG A 233 11.73 0.08 6.43
C ARG A 233 11.34 -0.28 7.87
N GLY A 234 10.68 0.64 8.57
CA GLY A 234 10.09 0.44 9.90
C GLY A 234 9.09 -0.72 9.94
N LEU A 235 7.80 -0.43 9.71
CA LEU A 235 6.73 -1.44 9.80
C LEU A 235 6.31 -2.00 8.43
N PRO A 236 6.00 -1.18 7.40
CA PRO A 236 5.50 -1.69 6.12
C PRO A 236 6.41 -2.72 5.43
N HIS A 237 7.72 -2.45 5.39
CA HIS A 237 8.70 -3.38 4.82
C HIS A 237 8.75 -4.71 5.59
N ARG A 238 8.68 -4.67 6.93
CA ARG A 238 8.66 -5.90 7.75
C ARG A 238 7.41 -6.73 7.48
N ILE A 239 6.25 -6.09 7.30
CA ILE A 239 5.00 -6.77 6.96
C ILE A 239 5.13 -7.46 5.60
N ILE A 240 5.58 -6.75 4.56
CA ILE A 240 5.67 -7.36 3.23
C ILE A 240 6.71 -8.49 3.19
N THR A 241 7.86 -8.31 3.83
CA THR A 241 8.91 -9.34 3.93
C THR A 241 8.41 -10.57 4.71
N GLN A 242 7.62 -10.37 5.77
CA GLN A 242 6.95 -11.46 6.47
C GLN A 242 5.99 -12.21 5.55
N ARG A 243 5.16 -11.49 4.77
CA ARG A 243 4.19 -12.10 3.85
C ARG A 243 4.84 -12.84 2.69
N ILE A 244 5.93 -12.32 2.12
CA ILE A 244 6.72 -13.00 1.08
C ILE A 244 7.19 -14.37 1.58
N LYS A 245 7.68 -14.44 2.82
CA LYS A 245 8.15 -15.69 3.43
C LYS A 245 7.00 -16.63 3.81
N GLN A 246 5.98 -16.13 4.51
CA GLN A 246 4.86 -16.95 4.99
C GLN A 246 4.01 -17.52 3.86
N LEU A 247 3.82 -16.75 2.80
CA LEU A 247 3.07 -17.16 1.62
C LEU A 247 3.98 -17.77 0.55
N HIS A 248 5.22 -18.15 0.87
CA HIS A 248 6.15 -18.87 -0.01
C HIS A 248 6.32 -18.25 -1.42
N ILE A 249 6.18 -16.93 -1.54
CA ILE A 249 6.41 -16.24 -2.83
C ILE A 249 7.86 -16.40 -3.26
N VAL A 250 8.76 -16.41 -2.28
CA VAL A 250 10.08 -17.00 -2.39
C VAL A 250 10.00 -18.35 -1.68
N PRO A 251 10.26 -19.50 -2.35
CA PRO A 251 10.93 -19.64 -3.65
C PRO A 251 10.01 -19.75 -4.88
N ASP A 252 8.68 -19.81 -4.72
CA ASP A 252 7.78 -20.25 -5.81
C ASP A 252 7.85 -19.36 -7.06
N ALA A 253 7.77 -18.04 -6.89
CA ALA A 253 7.81 -17.09 -8.01
C ALA A 253 9.24 -16.67 -8.35
N LEU A 254 10.08 -16.45 -7.33
CA LEU A 254 11.46 -15.98 -7.46
C LEU A 254 12.38 -16.70 -6.48
N PRO A 255 13.64 -16.99 -6.86
CA PRO A 255 14.59 -17.68 -5.97
C PRO A 255 15.04 -16.82 -4.79
N LYS A 256 15.18 -15.51 -4.99
CA LYS A 256 15.54 -14.53 -3.96
C LYS A 256 14.88 -13.21 -4.32
N PHE A 257 14.32 -12.54 -3.31
CA PHE A 257 13.73 -11.24 -3.49
C PHE A 257 13.79 -10.43 -2.19
N ASP A 258 14.25 -9.19 -2.30
CA ASP A 258 14.21 -8.19 -1.24
C ASP A 258 13.60 -6.91 -1.81
N PRO A 259 12.41 -6.49 -1.36
CA PRO A 259 11.77 -5.28 -1.87
C PRO A 259 12.63 -4.03 -1.64
N VAL A 260 12.70 -3.17 -2.65
CA VAL A 260 13.40 -1.87 -2.62
C VAL A 260 12.42 -0.70 -2.78
N ALA A 261 11.21 -0.93 -3.28
CA ALA A 261 10.14 0.05 -3.41
C ALA A 261 8.90 -0.35 -2.58
N ASP A 262 8.18 0.64 -2.06
CA ASP A 262 6.88 0.40 -1.41
C ASP A 262 5.80 0.26 -2.49
N VAL A 263 5.01 -0.81 -2.42
CA VAL A 263 3.90 -1.04 -3.35
C VAL A 263 2.63 -1.19 -2.54
N GLN A 264 1.73 -0.22 -2.65
CA GLN A 264 0.43 -0.25 -1.99
C GLN A 264 -0.67 -0.49 -3.00
N LEU A 265 -1.52 -1.46 -2.70
CA LEU A 265 -2.61 -1.89 -3.56
C LEU A 265 -3.94 -1.28 -3.09
N TYR A 266 -4.71 -0.75 -4.04
CA TYR A 266 -6.04 -0.21 -3.79
C TYR A 266 -7.04 -0.77 -4.80
N PHE A 267 -8.13 -1.34 -4.31
CA PHE A 267 -9.31 -1.62 -5.13
C PHE A 267 -10.35 -0.53 -4.85
N ARG A 268 -10.78 0.16 -5.90
CA ARG A 268 -11.65 1.35 -5.80
C ARG A 268 -11.04 2.39 -4.84
N ARG A 269 -11.63 2.56 -3.65
CA ARG A 269 -11.16 3.48 -2.59
C ARG A 269 -10.55 2.77 -1.39
N LYS A 270 -10.61 1.42 -1.33
CA LYS A 270 -10.13 0.64 -0.19
C LYS A 270 -8.66 0.25 -0.39
N LYS A 271 -7.81 0.57 0.59
CA LYS A 271 -6.46 0.04 0.67
C LYS A 271 -6.53 -1.42 1.08
N VAL A 272 -5.82 -2.28 0.35
CA VAL A 272 -5.71 -3.70 0.65
C VAL A 272 -4.44 -3.95 1.44
N GLU A 273 -4.56 -4.71 2.53
CA GLU A 273 -3.41 -5.12 3.30
C GLU A 273 -2.69 -6.32 2.64
N PRO A 274 -1.35 -6.41 2.72
CA PRO A 274 -0.63 -7.49 2.07
C PRO A 274 -1.05 -8.88 2.57
N GLY A 275 -1.53 -9.71 1.64
CA GLY A 275 -2.08 -11.03 1.89
C GLY A 275 -3.49 -10.99 2.49
N GLU A 276 -4.29 -9.96 2.27
CA GLU A 276 -5.73 -9.99 2.60
C GLU A 276 -6.46 -10.91 1.61
N ILE A 277 -7.48 -11.65 2.07
CA ILE A 277 -8.39 -12.39 1.18
C ILE A 277 -9.46 -11.41 0.72
N LEU A 278 -9.63 -11.26 -0.59
CA LEU A 278 -10.60 -10.35 -1.19
C LEU A 278 -11.77 -11.12 -1.80
N ASP A 279 -12.95 -10.51 -1.71
CA ASP A 279 -14.15 -10.92 -2.45
C ASP A 279 -13.91 -10.73 -3.97
N SER A 280 -14.36 -11.68 -4.76
CA SER A 280 -14.30 -11.68 -6.23
C SER A 280 -14.90 -10.40 -6.82
N ARG A 281 -15.99 -9.89 -6.25
CA ARG A 281 -16.67 -8.64 -6.68
C ARG A 281 -15.82 -7.39 -6.46
N VAL A 282 -14.93 -7.41 -5.48
CA VAL A 282 -14.00 -6.29 -5.20
C VAL A 282 -12.85 -6.30 -6.21
N SER A 283 -12.34 -7.49 -6.54
CA SER A 283 -11.21 -7.68 -7.45
C SER A 283 -11.60 -7.77 -8.93
N GLU A 284 -12.89 -7.64 -9.25
CA GLU A 284 -13.41 -7.57 -10.61
C GLU A 284 -12.82 -6.42 -11.43
N VAL A 285 -12.61 -5.25 -10.80
CA VAL A 285 -12.04 -4.07 -11.46
C VAL A 285 -10.53 -4.01 -11.25
N SER A 286 -9.79 -3.58 -12.26
CA SER A 286 -8.33 -3.38 -12.17
C SER A 286 -7.95 -2.47 -10.99
N PRO A 287 -6.93 -2.82 -10.20
CA PRO A 287 -6.56 -2.03 -9.04
C PRO A 287 -5.78 -0.76 -9.42
N ARG A 288 -5.63 0.12 -8.43
CA ARG A 288 -4.67 1.22 -8.45
C ARG A 288 -3.50 0.88 -7.54
N LEU A 289 -2.29 1.01 -8.07
CA LEU A 289 -1.05 0.89 -7.31
C LEU A 289 -0.58 2.29 -6.88
N LYS A 290 0.01 2.36 -5.69
CA LYS A 290 0.87 3.47 -5.30
C LYS A 290 2.26 2.90 -5.07
N VAL A 291 3.16 3.19 -5.99
CA VAL A 291 4.55 2.70 -6.00
C VAL A 291 5.45 3.84 -5.57
N GLN A 292 5.97 3.78 -4.35
CA GLN A 292 6.94 4.76 -3.86
C GLN A 292 8.35 4.22 -4.05
N VAL A 293 9.11 4.89 -4.92
CA VAL A 293 10.55 4.70 -5.09
C VAL A 293 11.31 5.71 -4.22
N PHE A 294 12.47 5.28 -3.69
CA PHE A 294 13.32 6.10 -2.81
C PHE A 294 14.58 6.62 -3.51
N ASN A 295 14.91 6.07 -4.68
CA ASN A 295 16.03 6.51 -5.50
C ASN A 295 15.66 7.73 -6.36
N ALA A 296 16.64 8.53 -6.77
CA ALA A 296 16.43 9.67 -7.66
C ALA A 296 16.18 9.21 -9.10
N GLY A 297 15.59 10.08 -9.91
CA GLY A 297 15.41 9.87 -11.35
C GLY A 297 14.07 9.23 -11.71
N GLU A 298 13.63 9.56 -12.92
CA GLU A 298 12.50 8.91 -13.58
C GLU A 298 12.97 7.58 -14.18
N ARG A 299 12.12 6.56 -14.12
CA ARG A 299 12.42 5.22 -14.66
C ARG A 299 11.18 4.61 -15.25
N LEU A 300 11.37 3.65 -16.15
CA LEU A 300 10.28 2.85 -16.69
C LEU A 300 10.13 1.57 -15.85
N VAL A 301 8.89 1.20 -15.58
CA VAL A 301 8.57 -0.05 -14.91
C VAL A 301 7.59 -0.88 -15.71
N SER A 302 7.66 -2.19 -15.48
CA SER A 302 6.68 -3.17 -15.90
C SER A 302 5.94 -3.70 -14.67
N VAL A 303 4.63 -3.90 -14.80
CA VAL A 303 3.79 -4.48 -13.74
C VAL A 303 3.23 -5.80 -14.24
N ALA A 304 3.46 -6.87 -13.48
CA ALA A 304 2.93 -8.20 -13.74
C ALA A 304 2.11 -8.68 -12.54
N VAL A 305 0.87 -9.11 -12.78
CA VAL A 305 0.02 -9.74 -11.77
C VAL A 305 -0.11 -11.21 -12.10
N VAL A 306 0.34 -12.06 -11.18
CA VAL A 306 0.47 -13.50 -11.40
C VAL A 306 -0.31 -14.25 -10.33
N ASP A 307 -1.19 -15.14 -10.76
CA ASP A 307 -1.77 -16.18 -9.92
C ASP A 307 -0.81 -17.36 -9.89
N LEU A 308 -0.41 -17.77 -8.69
CA LEU A 308 0.60 -18.82 -8.48
C LEU A 308 -0.01 -20.20 -8.19
N ASP A 309 -1.32 -20.29 -7.99
CA ASP A 309 -1.97 -21.49 -7.44
C ASP A 309 -3.12 -21.98 -8.32
N VAL A 310 -3.00 -21.87 -9.65
CA VAL A 310 -4.04 -22.36 -10.56
C VAL A 310 -4.01 -23.89 -10.56
N PRO A 311 -5.07 -24.58 -10.13
CA PRO A 311 -5.05 -26.05 -10.03
C PRO A 311 -5.05 -26.69 -11.42
N ASN A 312 -4.12 -27.62 -11.65
CA ASN A 312 -4.08 -28.49 -12.82
C ASN A 312 -4.39 -29.94 -12.41
N ALA A 313 -5.58 -30.40 -12.76
CA ALA A 313 -6.07 -31.73 -12.40
C ALA A 313 -5.37 -32.86 -13.19
N GLU A 314 -4.85 -32.57 -14.38
CA GLU A 314 -4.23 -33.57 -15.25
C GLU A 314 -2.84 -33.98 -14.73
N THR A 315 -2.07 -32.99 -14.26
CA THR A 315 -0.71 -33.19 -13.75
C THR A 315 -0.63 -33.31 -12.22
N ASP A 316 -1.76 -33.24 -11.51
CA ASP A 316 -1.84 -33.22 -10.03
C ASP A 316 -0.91 -32.15 -9.43
N SER A 317 -0.87 -30.96 -10.04
CA SER A 317 0.03 -29.86 -9.69
C SER A 317 -0.65 -28.48 -9.77
N PHE A 318 0.10 -27.43 -9.47
CA PHE A 318 -0.34 -26.04 -9.66
C PHE A 318 0.43 -25.39 -10.79
N ASP A 319 -0.30 -24.66 -11.64
CA ASP A 319 0.20 -23.83 -12.70
C ASP A 319 0.09 -22.35 -12.35
N ARG A 320 0.64 -21.51 -13.23
CA ARG A 320 0.71 -20.07 -13.07
C ARG A 320 -0.06 -19.39 -14.18
N ARG A 321 -0.76 -18.31 -13.84
CA ARG A 321 -1.51 -17.53 -14.82
C ARG A 321 -1.25 -16.05 -14.68
N CYS A 322 -1.02 -15.38 -15.81
CA CYS A 322 -0.90 -13.93 -15.86
C CYS A 322 -2.28 -13.27 -15.91
N HIS A 323 -2.64 -12.57 -14.83
CA HIS A 323 -3.86 -11.78 -14.76
C HIS A 323 -3.72 -10.42 -15.42
N TYR A 324 -2.52 -9.85 -15.42
CA TYR A 324 -2.26 -8.53 -15.99
C TYR A 324 -0.78 -8.35 -16.30
N LEU A 325 -0.47 -7.71 -17.43
CA LEU A 325 0.88 -7.33 -17.81
C LEU A 325 0.87 -5.99 -18.52
N ALA A 326 1.62 -5.03 -18.00
CA ALA A 326 1.90 -3.77 -18.66
C ALA A 326 3.37 -3.39 -18.51
N ALA A 327 3.90 -2.68 -19.50
CA ALA A 327 5.28 -2.24 -19.60
C ALA A 327 5.36 -0.74 -19.90
N ASN A 328 6.57 -0.18 -19.80
CA ASN A 328 6.92 1.19 -20.21
C ASN A 328 6.12 2.25 -19.43
N ILE A 329 5.89 1.98 -18.14
CA ILE A 329 5.17 2.88 -17.27
C ILE A 329 6.17 3.81 -16.60
N PRO A 330 6.13 5.13 -16.86
CA PRO A 330 7.03 6.07 -16.20
C PRO A 330 6.64 6.24 -14.73
N ILE A 331 7.63 6.06 -13.84
CA ILE A 331 7.49 6.32 -12.41
C ILE A 331 8.61 7.24 -11.96
N ALA A 332 8.25 8.17 -11.10
CA ALA A 332 9.16 9.07 -10.42
C ALA A 332 8.81 9.13 -8.92
N PRO A 333 9.76 9.50 -8.04
CA PRO A 333 9.50 9.61 -6.60
C PRO A 333 8.38 10.58 -6.24
N ASP A 334 8.15 11.62 -7.06
CA ASP A 334 7.09 12.61 -6.91
C ASP A 334 5.75 12.18 -7.53
N LYS A 335 5.76 11.21 -8.44
CA LYS A 335 4.57 10.65 -9.12
C LYS A 335 4.42 9.15 -8.82
N PRO A 336 4.03 8.76 -7.59
CA PRO A 336 3.94 7.36 -7.22
C PRO A 336 2.62 6.66 -7.63
N SER A 337 1.60 7.40 -8.09
CA SER A 337 0.28 6.82 -8.40
C SER A 337 0.26 6.15 -9.76
N LEU A 338 -0.12 4.87 -9.78
CA LEU A 338 -0.23 4.06 -10.99
C LEU A 338 -1.59 3.35 -11.06
N PRO A 339 -2.61 3.96 -11.67
CA PRO A 339 -3.89 3.31 -11.93
C PRO A 339 -3.80 2.33 -13.12
N LEU A 340 -3.90 1.02 -12.88
CA LEU A 340 -3.72 0.02 -13.94
C LEU A 340 -4.80 0.10 -15.03
N GLY A 341 -6.03 0.46 -14.67
CA GLY A 341 -7.12 0.63 -15.63
C GLY A 341 -7.01 1.86 -16.55
N LYS A 342 -6.05 2.76 -16.33
CA LYS A 342 -5.83 3.97 -17.15
C LYS A 342 -4.52 3.94 -17.94
N VAL A 343 -3.85 2.80 -17.96
CA VAL A 343 -2.63 2.58 -18.75
C VAL A 343 -2.97 2.64 -20.25
N ASN A 344 -2.06 3.15 -21.07
CA ASN A 344 -2.30 3.24 -22.51
C ASN A 344 -2.41 1.83 -23.10
N LYS A 345 -3.57 1.55 -23.72
CA LYS A 345 -3.89 0.22 -24.24
C LYS A 345 -2.96 -0.21 -25.37
N GLU A 346 -2.47 0.72 -26.18
CA GLU A 346 -1.67 0.43 -27.37
C GLU A 346 -0.18 0.34 -27.06
N THR A 347 0.34 1.29 -26.26
CA THR A 347 1.79 1.45 -26.06
C THR A 347 2.33 0.83 -24.78
N GLN A 348 1.47 0.45 -23.84
CA GLN A 348 1.88 -0.01 -22.51
C GLN A 348 1.23 -1.34 -22.10
N LEU A 349 -0.02 -1.60 -22.52
CA LEU A 349 -0.76 -2.79 -22.11
C LEU A 349 -0.46 -4.00 -23.01
N ALA A 350 0.06 -5.07 -22.40
CA ALA A 350 0.28 -6.34 -23.08
C ALA A 350 -0.84 -7.34 -22.76
N VAL A 351 -1.17 -7.52 -21.48
CA VAL A 351 -2.23 -8.45 -21.05
C VAL A 351 -3.25 -7.66 -20.21
N PRO A 352 -4.52 -7.54 -20.66
CA PRO A 352 -5.53 -6.78 -19.95
C PRO A 352 -5.91 -7.44 -18.62
N TRP A 353 -6.50 -6.68 -17.72
CA TRP A 353 -6.90 -7.16 -16.40
C TRP A 353 -7.90 -8.31 -16.52
N LEU A 354 -7.55 -9.44 -15.93
CA LEU A 354 -8.45 -10.55 -15.66
C LEU A 354 -8.80 -10.52 -14.16
N PRO A 355 -10.09 -10.47 -13.78
CA PRO A 355 -10.51 -10.60 -12.40
C PRO A 355 -9.85 -11.78 -11.71
N ALA A 356 -9.56 -11.64 -10.41
CA ALA A 356 -9.06 -12.75 -9.63
C ALA A 356 -10.23 -13.67 -9.26
N PHE A 357 -10.04 -14.97 -9.46
CA PHE A 357 -11.02 -16.01 -9.16
C PHE A 357 -10.31 -17.30 -8.78
N SER A 358 -11.01 -18.17 -8.05
CA SER A 358 -10.56 -19.49 -7.65
C SER A 358 -11.74 -20.44 -7.79
N GLN A 359 -11.53 -21.69 -8.23
CA GLN A 359 -12.62 -22.67 -8.40
C GLN A 359 -13.12 -23.21 -7.06
N MET A 360 -14.36 -23.72 -7.05
CA MET A 360 -14.96 -24.25 -5.83
C MET A 360 -14.16 -25.44 -5.28
N GLY A 361 -13.80 -25.38 -4.00
CA GLY A 361 -13.05 -26.45 -3.32
C GLY A 361 -11.54 -26.46 -3.58
N ALA A 362 -11.04 -25.58 -4.45
CA ALA A 362 -9.61 -25.27 -4.51
C ALA A 362 -9.18 -24.51 -3.24
N PRO A 363 -7.89 -24.56 -2.84
CA PRO A 363 -7.37 -23.68 -1.79
C PRO A 363 -7.43 -22.22 -2.24
N TYR A 364 -7.04 -21.29 -1.36
CA TYR A 364 -6.90 -19.89 -1.76
C TYR A 364 -5.84 -19.74 -2.85
N HIS A 365 -6.06 -18.80 -3.77
CA HIS A 365 -5.10 -18.43 -4.81
C HIS A 365 -4.31 -17.20 -4.39
N ARG A 366 -2.98 -17.23 -4.52
CA ARG A 366 -2.07 -16.11 -4.26
C ARG A 366 -1.89 -15.27 -5.52
N LEU A 367 -2.46 -14.06 -5.50
CA LEU A 367 -2.30 -13.07 -6.57
C LEU A 367 -1.17 -12.11 -6.19
N ALA A 368 0.00 -12.36 -6.75
CA ALA A 368 1.19 -11.57 -6.52
C ALA A 368 1.32 -10.47 -7.60
N VAL A 369 1.40 -9.22 -7.14
CA VAL A 369 1.59 -8.03 -7.96
C VAL A 369 3.06 -7.63 -7.91
N PHE A 370 3.79 -7.93 -8.98
CA PHE A 370 5.20 -7.60 -9.13
C PHE A 370 5.36 -6.27 -9.86
N VAL A 371 6.25 -5.43 -9.34
CA VAL A 371 6.74 -4.22 -10.02
C VAL A 371 8.20 -4.47 -10.38
N LEU A 372 8.50 -4.41 -11.68
CA LEU A 372 9.81 -4.65 -12.24
C LEU A 372 10.35 -3.37 -12.87
N GLU A 373 11.55 -2.97 -12.50
CA GLU A 373 12.28 -1.87 -13.10
C GLU A 373 12.94 -2.34 -14.42
N GLN A 374 12.79 -1.53 -15.46
CA GLN A 374 13.47 -1.69 -16.75
C GLN A 374 14.85 -1.02 -16.68
N GLU A 375 15.77 -1.42 -17.54
CA GLU A 375 17.06 -0.72 -17.67
C GLU A 375 16.85 0.73 -18.15
N ASP A 376 17.76 1.62 -17.76
CA ASP A 376 17.65 3.05 -18.05
C ASP A 376 17.61 3.30 -19.56
N GLY A 377 16.53 3.91 -20.05
CA GLY A 377 16.33 4.21 -21.47
C GLY A 377 15.91 3.02 -22.35
N ALA A 378 15.82 1.82 -21.79
CA ALA A 378 15.31 0.65 -22.51
C ALA A 378 13.78 0.65 -22.49
N THR A 379 13.16 0.56 -23.66
CA THR A 379 11.71 0.36 -23.79
C THR A 379 11.44 -1.06 -24.27
N LEU A 380 10.36 -1.66 -23.76
CA LEU A 380 9.94 -2.99 -24.18
C LEU A 380 8.97 -2.90 -25.36
N ASP A 381 9.15 -3.76 -26.35
CA ASP A 381 8.18 -3.92 -27.44
C ASP A 381 6.90 -4.60 -26.92
N VAL A 382 5.83 -3.82 -26.80
CA VAL A 382 4.54 -4.29 -26.29
C VAL A 382 3.85 -5.25 -27.25
N GLU A 383 4.08 -5.15 -28.56
CA GLU A 383 3.49 -6.09 -29.51
C GLU A 383 4.09 -7.48 -29.35
N ASN A 384 5.41 -7.55 -29.19
CA ASN A 384 6.08 -8.80 -28.85
C ASN A 384 5.59 -9.37 -27.52
N LEU A 385 5.40 -8.52 -26.50
CA LEU A 385 4.82 -8.96 -25.22
C LEU A 385 3.39 -9.52 -25.38
N ARG A 386 2.55 -8.91 -26.22
CA ARG A 386 1.22 -9.44 -26.52
C ARG A 386 1.31 -10.81 -27.18
N LYS A 387 2.17 -10.96 -28.20
CA LYS A 387 2.35 -12.22 -28.92
C LYS A 387 2.82 -13.35 -27.99
N LEU A 388 3.75 -13.04 -27.09
CA LEU A 388 4.33 -14.03 -26.18
C LEU A 388 3.41 -14.42 -25.00
N TYR A 389 2.59 -13.50 -24.51
CA TYR A 389 1.87 -13.66 -23.24
C TYR A 389 0.33 -13.57 -23.34
N SER A 390 -0.23 -13.50 -24.56
CA SER A 390 -1.69 -13.47 -24.79
C SER A 390 -2.42 -14.68 -24.19
N ALA A 391 -1.78 -15.85 -24.17
CA ALA A 391 -2.34 -17.09 -23.65
C ALA A 391 -2.53 -17.09 -22.12
N ARG A 392 -1.83 -16.20 -21.39
CA ARG A 392 -1.84 -16.03 -19.92
C ARG A 392 -1.34 -17.23 -19.10
N ASP A 393 -1.69 -18.45 -19.47
CA ASP A 393 -1.37 -19.67 -18.74
C ASP A 393 0.10 -20.07 -18.93
N GLY A 394 0.66 -20.77 -17.94
CA GLY A 394 2.08 -21.16 -17.93
C GLY A 394 3.05 -19.99 -17.71
N PHE A 395 2.57 -18.83 -17.26
CA PHE A 395 3.41 -17.64 -17.13
C PHE A 395 4.52 -17.83 -16.08
N SER A 396 5.78 -17.67 -16.51
CA SER A 396 6.94 -17.74 -15.62
C SER A 396 7.60 -16.37 -15.48
N LEU A 397 7.48 -15.78 -14.28
CA LEU A 397 8.10 -14.49 -13.94
C LEU A 397 9.62 -14.51 -14.12
N LYS A 398 10.27 -15.63 -13.76
CA LYS A 398 11.71 -15.80 -13.97
C LYS A 398 12.09 -15.71 -15.45
N SER A 399 11.37 -16.43 -16.31
CA SER A 399 11.61 -16.36 -17.76
C SER A 399 11.38 -14.97 -18.34
N PHE A 400 10.38 -14.25 -17.82
CA PHE A 400 10.11 -12.87 -18.21
C PHE A 400 11.24 -11.93 -17.77
N GLN A 401 11.77 -12.14 -16.57
CA GLN A 401 12.92 -11.40 -16.05
C GLN A 401 14.17 -11.57 -16.92
N ASP A 402 14.48 -12.82 -17.28
CA ASP A 402 15.69 -13.18 -18.03
C ASP A 402 15.62 -12.71 -19.50
N LYS A 403 14.43 -12.72 -20.12
CA LYS A 403 14.23 -12.30 -21.52
C LYS A 403 14.32 -10.79 -21.73
N PHE A 404 13.87 -9.99 -20.76
CA PHE A 404 13.74 -8.53 -20.89
C PHE A 404 14.64 -7.74 -19.93
N PRO A 405 15.81 -8.29 -19.58
CA PRO A 405 16.66 -7.94 -18.43
C PRO A 405 16.00 -7.08 -17.33
N LEU A 406 14.97 -7.61 -16.68
CA LEU A 406 14.19 -6.85 -15.69
C LEU A 406 14.70 -7.03 -14.27
N LYS A 407 14.49 -6.03 -13.42
CA LYS A 407 14.79 -6.13 -11.99
C LYS A 407 13.52 -5.99 -11.16
N VAL A 408 13.16 -7.02 -10.41
CA VAL A 408 12.02 -6.95 -9.49
C VAL A 408 12.37 -6.01 -8.34
N VAL A 409 11.60 -4.92 -8.17
CA VAL A 409 11.86 -3.88 -7.16
C VAL A 409 10.79 -3.81 -6.07
N GLY A 410 9.56 -4.21 -6.39
CA GLY A 410 8.43 -4.05 -5.48
C GLY A 410 7.45 -5.21 -5.62
N LEU A 411 6.72 -5.47 -4.54
CA LEU A 411 5.70 -6.50 -4.49
C LEU A 411 4.56 -6.10 -3.57
N ASN A 412 3.34 -6.41 -3.99
CA ASN A 412 2.22 -6.58 -3.09
C ASN A 412 1.50 -7.89 -3.41
N ILE A 413 0.69 -8.39 -2.50
CA ILE A 413 -0.03 -9.66 -2.66
C ILE A 413 -1.41 -9.53 -2.05
N PHE A 414 -2.38 -10.18 -2.68
CA PHE A 414 -3.67 -10.47 -2.08
C PHE A 414 -4.06 -11.91 -2.42
N ARG A 415 -5.08 -12.42 -1.74
CA ARG A 415 -5.57 -13.78 -1.97
C ARG A 415 -7.02 -13.75 -2.40
N THR A 416 -7.44 -14.78 -3.12
CA THR A 416 -8.84 -14.99 -3.46
C THR A 416 -9.25 -16.43 -3.16
N ILE A 417 -10.54 -16.64 -2.91
CA ILE A 417 -11.16 -17.94 -2.67
C ILE A 417 -12.47 -17.97 -3.47
N TRP A 418 -13.03 -19.16 -3.67
CA TRP A 418 -14.40 -19.26 -4.14
C TRP A 418 -15.37 -18.61 -3.13
N ASP A 419 -16.18 -17.68 -3.62
CA ASP A 419 -17.24 -17.01 -2.89
C ASP A 419 -18.55 -17.00 -3.69
N GLU A 420 -19.61 -16.44 -3.12
CA GLU A 420 -20.93 -16.34 -3.75
C GLU A 420 -20.92 -15.49 -5.05
N GLY A 421 -19.97 -14.57 -5.20
CA GLY A 421 -19.85 -13.70 -6.36
C GLY A 421 -19.06 -14.30 -7.52
N THR A 422 -18.25 -15.34 -7.24
CA THR A 422 -17.21 -15.83 -8.15
C THR A 422 -17.79 -16.32 -9.47
N ALA A 423 -18.87 -17.11 -9.43
CA ALA A 423 -19.53 -17.62 -10.64
C ALA A 423 -19.98 -16.48 -11.58
N ALA A 424 -20.62 -15.45 -11.03
CA ALA A 424 -21.11 -14.32 -11.81
C ALA A 424 -19.96 -13.44 -12.35
N VAL A 425 -18.86 -13.31 -11.61
CA VAL A 425 -17.65 -12.60 -12.08
C VAL A 425 -16.99 -13.36 -13.22
N MET A 426 -16.89 -14.69 -13.11
CA MET A 426 -16.34 -15.55 -14.17
C MET A 426 -17.19 -15.47 -15.45
N GLU A 427 -18.52 -15.51 -15.32
CA GLU A 427 -19.44 -15.34 -16.45
C GLU A 427 -19.26 -14.01 -17.16
N ARG A 428 -19.25 -12.88 -16.41
CA ARG A 428 -19.02 -11.54 -16.98
C ARG A 428 -17.64 -11.39 -17.64
N ALA A 429 -16.64 -12.10 -17.13
CA ALA A 429 -15.29 -12.11 -17.68
C ALA A 429 -15.08 -13.14 -18.81
N GLY A 430 -16.08 -13.94 -19.14
CA GLY A 430 -15.99 -14.99 -20.17
C GLY A 430 -15.06 -16.14 -19.80
N VAL A 431 -14.90 -16.43 -18.50
CA VAL A 431 -13.97 -17.43 -17.97
C VAL A 431 -14.70 -18.74 -17.68
N PRO A 432 -14.24 -19.89 -18.25
CA PRO A 432 -14.85 -21.19 -17.99
C PRO A 432 -14.46 -21.77 -16.62
N GLY A 433 -15.18 -22.80 -16.16
CA GLY A 433 -14.83 -23.61 -14.99
C GLY A 433 -15.51 -23.19 -13.68
N ALA A 434 -16.55 -22.36 -13.73
CA ALA A 434 -17.38 -22.04 -12.57
C ALA A 434 -18.24 -23.24 -12.10
N ASP A 435 -18.48 -24.19 -13.00
CA ASP A 435 -19.20 -25.44 -12.80
C ASP A 435 -18.32 -26.57 -12.22
N ILE A 436 -17.01 -26.35 -12.11
CA ILE A 436 -16.05 -27.34 -11.63
C ILE A 436 -15.87 -27.22 -10.11
N GLN A 437 -15.92 -28.36 -9.42
CA GLN A 437 -15.64 -28.45 -7.99
C GLN A 437 -14.51 -29.44 -7.71
N PHE A 438 -13.47 -28.97 -7.02
CA PHE A 438 -12.40 -29.80 -6.48
C PHE A 438 -12.79 -30.39 -5.14
N LYS A 439 -12.45 -31.67 -4.93
CA LYS A 439 -12.61 -32.37 -3.66
C LYS A 439 -11.29 -32.97 -3.24
N HIS A 440 -11.07 -33.06 -1.93
CA HIS A 440 -9.88 -33.71 -1.40
C HIS A 440 -9.78 -35.16 -1.90
N LYS A 441 -8.61 -35.50 -2.46
CA LYS A 441 -8.25 -36.85 -2.85
C LYS A 441 -8.30 -37.76 -1.61
N ARG A 442 -9.21 -38.73 -1.62
CA ARG A 442 -9.33 -39.69 -0.52
C ARG A 442 -8.20 -40.70 -0.63
N VAL A 443 -7.31 -40.70 0.36
CA VAL A 443 -6.25 -41.72 0.47
C VAL A 443 -6.79 -42.89 1.29
N TYR A 444 -7.05 -44.01 0.63
CA TYR A 444 -7.50 -45.23 1.30
C TYR A 444 -6.34 -45.92 2.04
N SER A 445 -6.67 -46.69 3.07
CA SER A 445 -5.64 -47.46 3.78
C SER A 445 -5.04 -48.51 2.85
N LEU A 446 -3.72 -48.51 2.72
CA LEU A 446 -2.97 -49.57 2.03
C LEU A 446 -3.01 -50.91 2.78
N LYS A 447 -3.49 -50.91 4.03
CA LYS A 447 -3.65 -52.15 4.80
C LYS A 447 -4.81 -52.94 4.23
N GLY A 448 -4.51 -54.10 3.66
CA GLY A 448 -5.53 -55.04 3.22
C GLY A 448 -6.49 -55.44 4.36
N PRO A 449 -7.69 -55.92 4.01
CA PRO A 449 -8.68 -56.34 4.99
C PRO A 449 -8.12 -57.50 5.83
N LYS A 450 -8.03 -57.30 7.15
CA LYS A 450 -7.63 -58.34 8.10
C LYS A 450 -8.86 -58.89 8.82
N LYS A 451 -8.88 -60.21 9.05
CA LYS A 451 -9.90 -60.82 9.90
C LYS A 451 -9.89 -60.15 11.27
N ALA A 452 -11.08 -59.80 11.76
CA ALA A 452 -11.24 -59.21 13.07
C ALA A 452 -10.69 -60.18 14.15
N ARG A 453 -9.80 -59.67 14.99
CA ARG A 453 -9.21 -60.38 16.13
C ARG A 453 -9.98 -59.97 17.40
N GLY A 454 -9.93 -60.81 18.42
CA GLY A 454 -10.74 -60.65 19.65
C GLY A 454 -11.66 -61.83 19.87
N TRP A 455 -12.02 -62.08 21.13
CA TRP A 455 -12.82 -63.25 21.52
C TRP A 455 -14.25 -63.14 20.97
N GLU A 456 -14.80 -61.93 21.02
CA GLU A 456 -16.13 -61.52 20.56
C GLU A 456 -16.20 -61.55 19.03
N ALA A 457 -15.18 -60.98 18.36
CA ALA A 457 -15.09 -60.95 16.90
C ALA A 457 -15.09 -62.35 16.27
N LYS A 458 -14.36 -63.30 16.88
CA LYS A 458 -14.33 -64.71 16.43
C LYS A 458 -15.67 -65.44 16.62
N ARG A 459 -16.53 -64.99 17.55
CA ARG A 459 -17.81 -65.63 17.93
C ARG A 459 -19.05 -64.83 17.51
N SER A 460 -18.91 -64.03 16.46
CA SER A 460 -19.99 -63.23 15.88
C SER A 460 -20.90 -64.02 14.91
N LYS A 461 -20.43 -65.17 14.40
CA LYS A 461 -21.13 -66.02 13.43
C LYS A 461 -22.30 -66.82 14.05
N PRO A 462 -23.29 -67.28 13.25
CA PRO A 462 -24.42 -68.09 13.71
C PRO A 462 -24.06 -69.38 14.46
N LYS A 463 -22.87 -69.94 14.21
CA LYS A 463 -22.32 -71.08 14.97
C LYS A 463 -22.30 -70.84 16.49
N TYR A 464 -22.19 -69.59 16.95
CA TYR A 464 -22.09 -69.21 18.36
C TYR A 464 -23.33 -68.45 18.86
N LYS A 465 -24.52 -68.76 18.32
CA LYS A 465 -25.78 -68.03 18.63
C LYS A 465 -26.08 -67.96 20.13
N SER A 466 -25.77 -69.01 20.89
CA SER A 466 -25.92 -69.04 22.36
C SER A 466 -25.05 -68.02 23.09
N LEU A 467 -23.94 -67.60 22.50
CA LEU A 467 -22.97 -66.65 23.06
C LEU A 467 -23.17 -65.21 22.55
N TRP A 468 -24.19 -64.96 21.72
CA TRP A 468 -24.45 -63.64 21.14
C TRP A 468 -24.80 -62.56 22.17
N LYS A 469 -25.22 -62.94 23.38
CA LYS A 469 -25.36 -62.00 24.50
C LYS A 469 -24.05 -61.27 24.85
N TYR A 470 -22.89 -61.90 24.58
CA TYR A 470 -21.56 -61.33 24.83
C TYR A 470 -20.89 -60.78 23.56
N SER A 471 -21.23 -61.29 22.38
CA SER A 471 -20.56 -60.92 21.12
C SER A 471 -21.34 -59.93 20.23
N ARG A 472 -22.60 -59.59 20.57
CA ARG A 472 -23.42 -58.63 19.83
C ARG A 472 -23.84 -57.45 20.71
N ARG A 473 -24.10 -56.30 20.07
CA ARG A 473 -24.52 -55.05 20.72
C ARG A 473 -23.52 -54.54 21.78
N ILE A 474 -22.23 -54.81 21.56
CA ILE A 474 -21.15 -54.33 22.42
C ILE A 474 -21.08 -52.80 22.34
N HIS A 475 -21.13 -52.14 23.49
CA HIS A 475 -21.05 -50.68 23.59
C HIS A 475 -19.72 -50.19 22.99
N GLY A 476 -19.78 -49.17 22.12
CA GLY A 476 -18.59 -48.64 21.43
C GLY A 476 -18.13 -49.40 20.18
N MET A 477 -18.67 -50.58 19.87
CA MET A 477 -18.42 -51.25 18.58
C MET A 477 -19.40 -50.76 17.52
N ASN A 478 -18.92 -49.90 16.63
CA ASN A 478 -19.71 -49.38 15.51
C ASN A 478 -20.15 -50.52 14.58
N ARG A 479 -21.47 -50.63 14.35
CA ARG A 479 -22.07 -51.66 13.46
C ARG A 479 -21.80 -51.45 11.97
N ARG A 480 -21.13 -50.36 11.58
CA ARG A 480 -20.84 -50.02 10.20
C ARG A 480 -19.35 -50.24 9.90
N ARG A 481 -19.05 -51.39 9.31
CA ARG A 481 -17.97 -51.58 8.35
C ARG A 481 -18.42 -52.56 7.29
#